data_AF-A0A662PXM1-F1
#
_entry.id   AF-A0A662PXM1-F1
#
_cell.length_a   1.000
_cell.length_b   1.000
_cell.length_c   1.000
_cell.angle_alpha   90.00
_cell.angle_beta   90.00
_cell.angle_gamma   90.00
#
_symmetry.space_group_name_H-M   'P 1'
#
loop_
_entity.id
_entity.type
_entity.pdbx_description
1 polymer ?
#
loop_
_entity_poly.entity_id
_entity_poly.type
_entity_poly.pdbx_seq_one_letter_code
_entity_poly.pdbx_strand_id
1 'polypeptide(L)' 'MLLCLAAAHVGKALNLFEKDKLAPKEIAAYTGLDERVTRARLSELRKAGLVVKADEGLYEFTSSSLEELFGERK' A
#
# COMPACT_ATOMS: atom_id res chain seq x y z
N MET A 1 2.56 3.32 -7.10
CA MET A 1 1.50 2.84 -6.19
C MET A 1 1.99 1.73 -5.27
N LEU A 2 2.31 0.53 -5.78
CA LEU A 2 2.86 -0.56 -4.94
C LEU A 2 4.16 -0.14 -4.23
N LEU A 3 5.05 0.59 -4.92
CA LEU A 3 6.26 1.16 -4.30
C LEU A 3 5.96 2.16 -3.17
N CYS A 4 4.85 2.88 -3.23
CA CYS A 4 4.45 3.82 -2.16
C CYS A 4 3.99 3.07 -0.91
N LEU A 5 3.18 2.02 -1.11
CA LEU A 5 2.78 1.12 -0.03
C LEU A 5 3.98 0.36 0.54
N ALA A 6 4.96 0.00 -0.31
CA ALA A 6 6.18 -0.67 0.14
C ALA A 6 7.05 0.25 0.97
N ALA A 7 7.20 1.50 0.55
CA ALA A 7 7.89 2.52 1.32
C ALA A 7 7.21 2.79 2.67
N ALA A 8 5.88 2.87 2.71
CA ALA A 8 5.13 3.03 3.96
C ALA A 8 5.34 1.83 4.90
N HIS A 9 5.23 0.61 4.38
CA HIS A 9 5.44 -0.62 5.14
C HIS A 9 6.86 -0.73 5.70
N VAL A 10 7.88 -0.58 4.84
CA VAL A 10 9.30 -0.64 5.26
C VAL A 10 9.65 0.51 6.20
N GLY A 11 9.16 1.72 5.94
CA GLY A 11 9.39 2.87 6.81
C GLY A 11 8.79 2.68 8.20
N LYS A 12 7.60 2.06 8.32
CA LYS A 12 7.05 1.67 9.62
C LYS A 12 7.88 0.58 10.30
N ALA A 13 8.29 -0.46 9.57
CA ALA A 13 9.11 -1.54 10.11
C ALA A 13 10.48 -1.05 10.64
N LEU A 14 11.03 0.01 10.03
CA LEU A 14 12.27 0.66 10.46
C LEU A 14 12.06 1.78 11.50
N ASN A 15 10.83 1.97 12.02
CA ASN A 15 10.46 3.09 12.90
C ASN A 15 10.76 4.49 12.32
N LEU A 16 10.81 4.62 11.00
CA LEU A 16 10.99 5.90 10.31
C LEU A 16 9.64 6.61 10.09
N PHE A 17 8.55 5.84 9.96
CA PHE A 17 7.19 6.36 9.80
C PHE A 17 6.26 5.87 10.90
N GLU A 18 5.31 6.72 11.28
CA GLU A 18 4.31 6.37 12.30
C GLU A 18 3.23 5.42 11.77
N LYS A 19 3.03 5.37 10.44
CA LYS A 19 1.99 4.56 9.78
C LYS A 19 2.54 3.74 8.62
N ASP A 20 1.98 2.55 8.46
CA ASP A 20 2.22 1.60 7.36
C ASP A 20 1.12 1.61 6.29
N LYS A 21 0.00 2.29 6.54
CA LYS A 21 -1.15 2.39 5.63
C LYS A 21 -1.25 3.77 5.02
N LEU A 22 -1.72 3.84 3.78
CA LEU A 22 -1.87 5.09 3.04
C LEU A 22 -3.30 5.29 2.54
N ALA A 23 -3.80 6.52 2.62
CA ALA A 23 -5.05 6.88 1.97
C ALA A 23 -4.87 7.03 0.44
N PRO A 24 -5.92 6.83 -0.37
CA PRO A 24 -5.84 7.05 -1.81
C PRO A 24 -5.33 8.44 -2.21
N LYS A 25 -5.69 9.47 -1.43
CA LYS A 25 -5.23 10.85 -1.63
C LYS A 25 -3.72 11.01 -1.44
N GLU A 26 -3.14 10.30 -0.49
CA GLU A 26 -1.70 10.34 -0.22
C GLU A 26 -0.93 9.61 -1.32
N ILE A 27 -1.43 8.44 -1.74
CA ILE A 27 -0.86 7.68 -2.86
C ILE A 27 -0.91 8.50 -4.15
N ALA A 28 -2.03 9.20 -4.40
CA ALA A 28 -2.17 10.11 -5.53
C ALA A 28 -1.13 11.23 -5.49
N ALA A 29 -0.95 11.88 -4.33
CA ALA A 29 0.06 12.91 -4.13
C ALA A 29 1.50 12.40 -4.37
N TYR A 30 1.84 11.21 -3.87
CA TYR A 30 3.17 10.63 -4.06
C TYR A 30 3.45 10.16 -5.49
N THR A 31 2.40 9.80 -6.25
CA THR A 31 2.56 9.27 -7.62
C THR A 31 2.31 10.30 -8.71
N GLY A 32 1.79 11.49 -8.36
CA GLY A 32 1.35 12.51 -9.32
C GLY A 32 0.13 12.08 -10.13
N LEU A 33 -0.56 11.00 -9.75
CA LEU A 33 -1.76 10.52 -10.42
C LEU A 33 -3.00 11.21 -9.87
N ASP A 34 -4.03 11.34 -10.69
CA ASP A 34 -5.35 11.74 -10.23
C ASP A 34 -5.91 10.76 -9.17
N GLU A 35 -6.62 11.29 -8.19
CA GLU A 35 -7.16 10.48 -7.08
C GLU A 35 -8.17 9.43 -7.57
N ARG A 36 -8.99 9.73 -8.59
CA ARG A 36 -9.94 8.77 -9.17
C ARG A 36 -9.20 7.63 -9.86
N VAL A 37 -8.13 7.94 -10.59
CA VAL A 37 -7.26 6.93 -11.22
C VAL A 37 -6.60 6.06 -10.16
N THR A 38 -6.08 6.69 -9.11
CA THR A 38 -5.50 5.98 -7.96
C THR A 38 -6.49 5.03 -7.31
N ARG A 39 -7.73 5.47 -7.06
CA ARG A 39 -8.80 4.62 -6.51
C ARG A 39 -9.16 3.45 -7.43
N ALA A 40 -9.27 3.69 -8.74
CA ALA A 40 -9.54 2.63 -9.70
C ALA A 40 -8.42 1.57 -9.68
N ARG A 41 -7.16 2.00 -9.70
CA ARG A 41 -6.00 1.09 -9.63
C ARG A 41 -5.93 0.33 -8.30
N LEU A 42 -6.23 0.97 -7.18
CA LEU A 42 -6.31 0.30 -5.87
C LEU A 42 -7.43 -0.74 -5.84
N SER A 43 -8.54 -0.50 -6.52
CA SER A 43 -9.60 -1.49 -6.67
C SER A 43 -9.13 -2.72 -7.44
N GLU A 44 -8.36 -2.56 -8.51
CA GLU A 44 -7.80 -3.68 -9.27
C GLU A 44 -6.77 -4.46 -8.47
N LEU A 45 -5.86 -3.78 -7.76
CA LEU A 45 -4.89 -4.42 -6.87
C LEU A 45 -5.57 -5.19 -5.73
N ARG A 46 -6.69 -4.67 -5.21
CA ARG A 46 -7.48 -5.36 -4.19
C ARG A 46 -8.14 -6.62 -4.74
N LYS A 47 -8.72 -6.56 -5.94
CA LYS A 47 -9.28 -7.75 -6.61
C LYS A 47 -8.21 -8.81 -6.87
N ALA A 48 -6.98 -8.38 -7.16
CA ALA A 48 -5.83 -9.26 -7.33
C ALA A 48 -5.26 -9.83 -6.00
N GLY A 49 -5.83 -9.46 -4.84
CA GLY A 49 -5.36 -9.93 -3.54
C GLY A 49 -4.04 -9.31 -3.06
N LEU A 50 -3.53 -8.30 -3.76
CA LEU A 50 -2.25 -7.65 -3.44
C LEU A 50 -2.36 -6.63 -2.32
N VAL A 51 -3.53 -6.01 -2.16
CA VAL A 51 -3.77 -4.99 -1.12
C VAL A 51 -5.12 -5.23 -0.46
N VAL A 52 -5.24 -4.79 0.79
CA VAL A 52 -6.53 -4.71 1.49
C VAL A 52 -6.86 -3.26 1.82
N LYS A 53 -8.16 -3.00 1.93
CA LYS A 53 -8.67 -1.75 2.46
C LYS A 53 -8.93 -1.96 3.94
N ALA A 54 -8.11 -1.33 4.77
CA ALA A 54 -8.25 -1.33 6.22
C ALA A 54 -9.39 -0.38 6.65
N ASP A 55 -9.61 -0.31 7.96
CA ASP A 55 -10.53 0.66 8.57
C ASP A 55 -10.18 2.09 8.15
N GLU A 56 -11.19 2.97 8.13
CA GLU A 56 -11.09 4.37 7.67
C GLU A 56 -10.74 4.56 6.18
N GLY A 57 -10.62 3.46 5.42
CA GLY A 57 -10.39 3.49 3.98
C GLY A 57 -8.94 3.71 3.55
N LEU A 58 -8.02 3.40 4.44
CA LEU A 58 -6.60 3.28 4.17
C LEU A 58 -6.30 1.95 3.46
N TYR A 59 -5.19 1.91 2.72
CA TYR A 59 -4.74 0.73 2.01
C TYR A 59 -3.38 0.26 2.54
N GLU A 60 -3.22 -1.05 2.63
CA GLU A 60 -2.00 -1.75 3.01
C GLU A 60 -1.84 -3.02 2.18
N PHE A 61 -0.63 -3.60 2.19
CA PHE A 61 -0.38 -4.90 1.57
C PHE A 61 -1.07 -6.03 2.33
N THR A 62 -1.44 -7.09 1.63
CA THR A 62 -1.83 -8.35 2.28
C THR A 62 -0.59 -9.09 2.78
N SER A 63 -0.73 -9.89 3.85
CA SER A 63 0.37 -10.71 4.35
C SER A 63 0.98 -11.61 3.28
N SER A 64 0.14 -12.24 2.44
CA SER A 64 0.60 -13.07 1.32
C SER A 64 1.39 -12.27 0.27
N SER A 65 0.96 -11.04 -0.04
CA SER A 65 1.69 -10.18 -0.97
C SER A 65 3.03 -9.70 -0.40
N LEU A 66 3.14 -9.51 0.92
CA LEU A 66 4.40 -9.18 1.59
C LEU A 66 5.37 -10.36 1.54
N GLU A 67 4.87 -11.58 1.78
CA GLU A 67 5.66 -12.81 1.66
C GLU A 67 6.22 -12.98 0.24
N GLU A 68 5.41 -12.71 -0.80
CA GLU A 68 5.88 -12.73 -2.19
C GLU A 68 6.86 -11.59 -2.51
N LEU A 69 6.60 -10.37 -2.03
CA LEU A 69 7.42 -9.20 -2.37
C LEU A 69 8.78 -9.20 -1.67
N PHE A 70 8.79 -9.58 -0.39
CA PHE A 70 9.96 -9.43 0.46
C PHE A 70 10.66 -10.77 0.75
N GLY A 71 9.97 -11.88 0.56
CA GLY A 71 10.48 -13.22 0.88
C GLY A 71 10.76 -13.35 2.36
N GLU A 72 10.07 -14.23 3.08
CA GLU A 72 10.56 -14.62 4.40
C GLU A 72 11.97 -15.25 4.24
N ARG A 73 13.02 -14.47 4.51
CA ARG A 73 14.23 -15.03 5.11
C ARG A 73 13.88 -15.39 6.55
N LYS A 74 13.45 -16.64 6.73
CA LYS A 74 13.62 -17.34 8.02
C LYS A 74 15.08 -17.39 8.41
#